data_AF-A0A5R8MUX0-F1
#
_entry.id   AF-A0A5R8MUX0-F1
#
_cell.length_a   1.000
_cell.length_b   1.000
_cell.length_c   1.000
_cell.angle_alpha   90.00
_cell.angle_beta   90.00
_cell.angle_gamma   90.00
#
_symmetry.space_group_name_H-M   'P 1'
#
loop_
_entity.id
_entity.type
_entity.pdbx_description
1 polymer ?
#
loop_
_entity_poly.entity_id
_entity_poly.type
_entity_poly.pdbx_seq_one_letter_code
_entity_poly.pdbx_strand_id
1 'polypeptide(L)'
;PGFGRVLEMMLAAPTLTARLEGLGRRMTDTLAAALAEETGAADDDPLPRVMAWHIGSLHALVMNDIARRTTAGQPPEVIAERVLELLDTVESVLGERVLSYAVREDRPCSG
;
A
#
# COMPACT_ATOMS: atom_id res chain seq x y z
N PRO A 1 -10.72 -24.93 -0.69
CA PRO A 1 -9.25 -25.19 -0.77
C PRO A 1 -8.55 -24.05 -1.51
N GLY A 2 -7.52 -23.45 -0.94
CA GLY A 2 -6.86 -22.30 -1.55
C GLY A 2 -5.93 -21.56 -0.59
N PHE A 3 -5.39 -20.43 -1.04
CA PHE A 3 -4.43 -19.61 -0.30
C PHE A 3 -4.95 -19.15 1.08
N GLY A 4 -6.27 -18.99 1.27
CA GLY A 4 -6.86 -18.51 2.52
C GLY A 4 -6.51 -19.33 3.76
N ARG A 5 -6.44 -20.66 3.66
CA ARG A 5 -6.03 -21.51 4.80
C ARG A 5 -4.55 -21.34 5.15
N VAL A 6 -3.70 -21.15 4.14
CA VAL A 6 -2.28 -20.87 4.35
C VAL A 6 -2.11 -19.50 5.00
N LEU A 7 -2.84 -18.49 4.50
CA LEU A 7 -2.82 -17.14 5.05
C LEU A 7 -3.29 -17.12 6.51
N GLU A 8 -4.39 -17.82 6.82
CA GLU A 8 -4.88 -17.97 8.20
C GLU A 8 -3.80 -18.59 9.11
N MET A 9 -3.15 -19.67 8.67
CA MET A 9 -2.04 -20.29 9.39
C MET A 9 -0.86 -19.31 9.58
N MET A 10 -0.52 -18.53 8.56
CA MET A 10 0.57 -17.56 8.62
C MET A 10 0.27 -16.45 9.64
N LEU A 11 -0.96 -15.91 9.63
CA LEU A 11 -1.39 -14.84 10.52
C LEU A 11 -1.54 -15.32 11.97
N ALA A 12 -1.81 -16.61 12.19
CA ALA A 12 -1.86 -17.22 13.50
C ALA A 12 -0.46 -17.42 14.14
N ALA A 13 0.63 -17.28 13.38
CA ALA A 13 2.00 -17.47 13.86
C ALA A 13 2.65 -16.12 14.24
N PRO A 14 2.84 -15.80 15.54
CA PRO A 14 3.28 -14.47 15.97
C PRO A 14 4.63 -14.02 15.40
N THR A 15 5.57 -14.94 15.25
CA THR A 15 6.90 -14.63 14.71
C THR A 15 6.85 -14.31 13.22
N LEU A 16 5.92 -14.89 12.47
CA LEU A 16 5.74 -14.60 11.05
C LEU A 16 5.02 -13.27 10.87
N THR A 17 3.98 -12.99 11.66
CA THR A 17 3.30 -11.69 11.67
C THR A 17 4.28 -10.56 11.94
N ALA A 18 5.13 -10.69 12.97
CA ALA A 18 6.16 -9.69 13.27
C ALA A 18 7.16 -9.49 12.11
N ARG A 19 7.48 -10.55 11.35
CA ARG A 19 8.34 -10.44 10.16
C ARG A 19 7.65 -9.71 9.01
N LEU A 20 6.35 -9.94 8.81
CA LEU A 20 5.54 -9.24 7.80
C LEU A 20 5.38 -7.75 8.14
N GLU A 21 5.11 -7.42 9.40
CA GLU A 21 5.08 -6.02 9.88
C GLU A 21 6.43 -5.33 9.70
N GLY A 22 7.52 -6.03 10.05
CA GLY A 22 8.87 -5.55 9.81
C GLY A 22 9.17 -5.33 8.33
N LEU A 23 8.64 -6.17 7.43
CA LEU A 23 8.76 -5.98 5.99
C LEU A 23 7.98 -4.76 5.51
N GLY A 24 6.73 -4.59 5.97
CA GLY A 24 5.91 -3.42 5.63
C GLY A 24 6.59 -2.12 6.01
N ARG A 25 7.17 -2.03 7.21
CA ARG A 25 7.95 -0.85 7.62
C ARG A 25 9.17 -0.60 6.73
N ARG A 26 9.93 -1.63 6.38
CA ARG A 26 11.06 -1.50 5.44
C ARG A 26 10.61 -1.03 4.06
N MET A 27 9.46 -1.50 3.56
CA MET A 27 8.89 -1.04 2.29
C MET A 27 8.58 0.47 2.35
N THR A 28 7.97 0.95 3.45
CA THR A 28 7.70 2.37 3.65
C THR A 28 8.99 3.20 3.74
N ASP A 29 10.00 2.73 4.46
CA ASP A 29 11.29 3.43 4.58
C ASP A 29 12.01 3.50 3.22
N THR A 30 12.02 2.41 2.47
CA THR A 30 12.58 2.37 1.10
C THR A 30 11.82 3.31 0.16
N LEU A 31 10.49 3.36 0.26
CA LEU A 31 9.67 4.28 -0.53
C LEU A 31 10.00 5.75 -0.21
N ALA A 32 10.21 6.09 1.06
CA ALA A 32 10.60 7.45 1.43
C ALA A 32 11.93 7.87 0.78
N ALA A 33 12.92 6.98 0.77
CA ALA A 33 14.19 7.22 0.10
C ALA A 33 14.03 7.40 -1.42
N ALA A 34 13.23 6.53 -2.06
CA ALA A 34 12.95 6.64 -3.50
C ALA A 34 12.23 7.95 -3.85
N LEU A 35 11.23 8.36 -3.06
CA LEU A 35 10.52 9.62 -3.28
C LEU A 35 11.43 10.83 -3.11
N ALA A 36 12.37 10.80 -2.15
CA ALA A 36 13.33 11.89 -1.97
C ALA A 36 14.27 12.02 -3.18
N GLU A 37 14.79 10.88 -3.68
CA GLU A 37 15.62 10.83 -4.88
C GLU A 37 14.88 11.34 -6.12
N GLU A 38 13.67 10.84 -6.37
CA GLU A 38 12.89 11.21 -7.57
C GLU A 38 12.44 12.68 -7.58
N THR A 39 12.17 13.26 -6.41
CA THR A 39 11.70 14.65 -6.31
C THR A 39 12.82 15.67 -6.12
N GLY A 40 14.07 15.23 -5.92
CA GLY A 40 15.19 16.11 -5.59
C GLY A 40 15.00 16.86 -4.27
N ALA A 41 14.26 16.26 -3.33
CA ALA A 41 13.99 16.87 -2.03
C ALA A 41 15.28 17.09 -1.24
N ALA A 42 15.32 18.16 -0.43
CA ALA A 42 16.44 18.41 0.47
C ALA A 42 16.52 17.32 1.56
N ASP A 43 17.74 17.07 2.09
CA ASP A 43 17.98 16.02 3.08
C ASP A 43 17.13 16.16 4.37
N ASP A 44 16.71 17.38 4.70
CA ASP A 44 15.89 17.70 5.88
C ASP A 44 14.40 17.90 5.54
N ASP A 45 14.00 17.78 4.28
CA ASP A 45 12.60 17.90 3.87
C ASP A 45 11.79 16.70 4.40
N PRO A 46 10.80 16.92 5.30
CA PRO A 46 10.00 15.83 5.82
C PRO A 46 9.00 15.27 4.81
N LEU A 47 8.74 15.95 3.68
CA LEU A 47 7.64 15.65 2.77
C LEU A 47 7.73 14.24 2.15
N PRO A 48 8.85 13.76 1.58
CA PRO A 48 8.94 12.40 1.03
C PRO A 48 8.59 11.31 2.06
N ARG A 49 9.03 11.49 3.31
CA ARG A 49 8.72 10.58 4.41
C ARG A 49 7.24 10.62 4.77
N VAL A 50 6.64 11.80 4.87
CA VAL A 50 5.19 11.94 5.12
C VAL A 50 4.38 11.24 4.03
N MET A 51 4.74 11.45 2.76
CA MET A 51 4.06 10.85 1.62
C MET A 51 4.21 9.32 1.59
N ALA A 52 5.41 8.80 1.84
CA ALA A 52 5.64 7.36 1.95
C ALA A 52 4.80 6.73 3.08
N TRP A 53 4.65 7.41 4.22
CA TRP A 53 3.81 6.93 5.32
C TRP A 53 2.32 6.95 4.98
N HIS A 54 1.83 7.96 4.26
CA HIS A 54 0.45 7.94 3.74
C HIS A 54 0.23 6.73 2.83
N ILE A 55 1.08 6.54 1.81
CA ILE A 55 0.97 5.41 0.88
C ILE A 55 1.10 4.07 1.60
N GLY A 56 2.08 3.93 2.50
CA GLY A 56 2.31 2.73 3.30
C GLY A 56 1.11 2.35 4.17
N SER A 57 0.44 3.36 4.77
CA SER A 57 -0.77 3.15 5.56
C SER A 57 -1.94 2.65 4.72
N LEU A 58 -2.12 3.20 3.50
CA LEU A 58 -3.16 2.77 2.57
C LEU A 58 -2.89 1.36 2.03
N HIS A 59 -1.64 1.07 1.68
CA HIS A 59 -1.21 -0.27 1.29
C HIS A 59 -1.49 -1.28 2.41
N ALA A 60 -1.16 -0.95 3.67
CA ALA A 60 -1.46 -1.81 4.81
C ALA A 60 -2.97 -2.03 5.00
N LEU A 61 -3.79 -0.98 4.85
CA LEU A 61 -5.25 -1.06 4.89
C LEU A 61 -5.79 -2.04 3.84
N VAL A 62 -5.36 -1.89 2.58
CA VAL A 62 -5.76 -2.77 1.47
C VAL A 62 -5.36 -4.22 1.72
N MET A 63 -4.10 -4.45 2.14
CA MET A 63 -3.61 -5.81 2.43
C MET A 63 -4.35 -6.47 3.59
N ASN A 64 -4.69 -5.70 4.64
CA ASN A 64 -5.51 -6.20 5.74
C ASN A 64 -6.94 -6.55 5.29
N ASP A 65 -7.52 -5.75 4.38
CA ASP A 65 -8.85 -6.01 3.82
C ASP A 65 -8.87 -7.29 2.98
N ILE A 66 -7.91 -7.43 2.09
CA ILE A 66 -7.68 -8.65 1.29
C ILE A 66 -7.52 -9.84 2.22
N ALA A 67 -6.66 -9.74 3.25
CA ALA A 67 -6.41 -10.84 4.16
C ALA A 67 -7.69 -11.30 4.87
N ARG A 68 -8.45 -10.36 5.44
CA ARG A 68 -9.73 -10.63 6.12
C ARG A 68 -10.72 -11.36 5.22
N ARG A 69 -10.89 -10.90 3.98
CA ARG A 69 -11.83 -11.50 3.02
C ARG A 69 -11.36 -12.86 2.51
N THR A 70 -10.05 -12.99 2.27
CA THR A 70 -9.42 -14.25 1.86
C THR A 70 -9.60 -15.32 2.93
N THR A 71 -9.39 -14.99 4.21
CA THR A 71 -9.61 -15.93 5.33
C THR A 71 -11.10 -16.23 5.55
N ALA A 72 -12.00 -15.32 5.16
CA ALA A 72 -13.45 -15.57 5.14
C ALA A 72 -13.91 -16.43 3.96
N GLY A 73 -13.01 -16.84 3.06
CA GLY A 73 -13.32 -17.71 1.93
C GLY A 73 -14.06 -17.02 0.78
N GLN A 74 -14.00 -15.68 0.69
CA GLN A 74 -14.58 -14.95 -0.43
C GLN A 74 -13.82 -15.27 -1.74
N PRO A 75 -14.51 -15.34 -2.90
CA PRO A 75 -13.86 -15.59 -4.18
C PRO A 75 -13.04 -14.37 -4.64
N PRO A 76 -11.93 -14.56 -5.39
CA PRO A 76 -11.01 -13.47 -5.76
C PRO A 76 -11.68 -12.30 -6.48
N GLU A 77 -12.68 -12.57 -7.32
CA GLU A 77 -13.41 -11.56 -8.10
C GLU A 77 -14.20 -10.62 -7.17
N VAL A 78 -14.83 -11.19 -6.14
CA VAL A 78 -15.54 -10.41 -5.11
C VAL A 78 -14.54 -9.64 -4.24
N ILE A 79 -13.38 -10.21 -3.92
CA ILE A 79 -12.34 -9.48 -3.18
C ILE A 79 -11.87 -8.28 -3.99
N ALA A 80 -11.61 -8.46 -5.28
CA ALA A 80 -11.16 -7.39 -6.17
C ALA A 80 -12.19 -6.25 -6.25
N GLU A 81 -13.47 -6.57 -6.50
CA GLU A 81 -14.57 -5.59 -6.51
C GLU A 81 -14.58 -4.77 -5.20
N ARG A 82 -14.49 -5.44 -4.06
CA ARG A 82 -14.56 -4.80 -2.75
C ARG A 82 -13.34 -3.97 -2.38
N VAL A 83 -12.17 -4.37 -2.88
CA VAL A 83 -10.94 -3.58 -2.72
C VAL A 83 -10.99 -2.34 -3.61
N LEU A 84 -11.57 -2.41 -4.80
CA LEU A 84 -11.79 -1.23 -5.65
C LEU A 84 -12.75 -0.24 -4.97
N GLU A 85 -13.88 -0.70 -4.43
CA GLU A 85 -14.79 0.16 -3.64
C GLU A 85 -14.09 0.82 -2.43
N LEU A 86 -13.17 0.09 -1.78
CA LEU A 86 -12.36 0.63 -0.69
C LEU A 86 -11.38 1.69 -1.20
N LEU A 87 -10.76 1.47 -2.36
CA LEU A 87 -9.85 2.44 -2.98
C LEU A 87 -10.59 3.72 -3.40
N ASP A 88 -11.80 3.63 -3.94
CA ASP A 88 -12.64 4.79 -4.25
C ASP A 88 -12.92 5.62 -2.98
N THR A 89 -13.18 4.95 -1.86
CA THR A 89 -13.38 5.61 -0.56
C THR A 89 -12.10 6.29 -0.08
N VAL A 90 -10.96 5.61 -0.21
CA VAL A 90 -9.64 6.17 0.14
C VAL A 90 -9.35 7.41 -0.71
N GLU A 91 -9.53 7.35 -2.01
CA GLU A 91 -9.30 8.47 -2.92
C GLU A 91 -10.17 9.67 -2.54
N SER A 92 -11.45 9.44 -2.22
CA SER A 92 -12.40 10.51 -1.86
C SER A 92 -12.02 11.33 -0.61
N VAL A 93 -11.19 10.77 0.28
CA VAL A 93 -10.76 11.44 1.52
C VAL A 93 -9.35 12.02 1.44
N LEU A 94 -8.60 11.72 0.39
CA LEU A 94 -7.26 12.27 0.18
C LEU A 94 -7.34 13.64 -0.50
N GLY A 95 -6.55 14.59 0.00
CA GLY A 95 -6.42 15.89 -0.64
C GLY A 95 -5.60 15.82 -1.94
N GLU A 96 -5.85 16.77 -2.84
CA GLU A 96 -5.17 16.89 -4.15
C GLU A 96 -3.65 16.78 -4.06
N ARG A 97 -3.04 17.39 -3.03
CA ARG A 97 -1.59 17.35 -2.81
C ARG A 97 -1.06 15.93 -2.61
N VAL A 98 -1.84 15.05 -2.00
CA VAL A 98 -1.45 13.65 -1.82
C VAL A 98 -1.58 12.89 -3.14
N LEU A 99 -2.68 13.11 -3.86
CA LEU A 99 -3.01 12.42 -5.11
C LEU A 99 -2.07 12.79 -6.27
N SER A 100 -1.54 14.02 -6.28
CA SER A 100 -0.69 14.54 -7.35
C SER A 100 0.82 14.47 -7.06
N TYR A 101 1.24 13.93 -5.91
CA TYR A 101 2.65 13.93 -5.52
C TYR A 101 3.48 12.92 -6.29
N ALA A 102 4.63 13.37 -6.81
CA ALA A 102 5.58 12.54 -7.56
C ALA A 102 4.97 11.79 -8.76
N VAL A 103 3.83 12.28 -9.28
CA VAL A 103 3.24 11.77 -10.51
C VAL A 103 4.10 12.22 -11.68
N ARG A 104 4.54 11.28 -12.51
CA ARG A 104 5.23 11.61 -13.76
C ARG A 104 4.20 12.18 -14.73
N GLU A 105 4.42 13.39 -15.23
CA GLU A 105 3.63 13.90 -16.35
C GLU A 105 3.78 12.91 -17.53
N ASP A 106 2.67 12.50 -18.13
CA ASP A 106 2.67 11.60 -19.28
C ASP A 106 3.58 12.20 -20.36
N ARG A 107 4.75 11.58 -20.55
CA ARG A 107 5.58 11.88 -21.72
C ARG A 107 4.78 11.35 -22.91
N PRO A 108 4.29 12.20 -23.83
CA PRO A 108 3.54 11.70 -24.97
C PRO A 108 4.41 10.65 -25.66
N CYS A 109 3.86 9.44 -25.84
CA CYS A 109 4.55 8.37 -26.55
C CYS A 109 5.06 8.95 -27.86
N SER A 110 6.39 9.04 -27.99
CA SER A 110 7.03 9.43 -29.23
C SER A 110 6.53 8.46 -30.32
N GLY A 111 5.79 8.98 -31.29
CA GLY A 111 5.31 8.23 -32.45
C GLY A 111 6.43 7.81 -33.39
#